data_AF-A9GMU5-F1
#
_entry.id   AF-A9GMU5-F1
#
_cell.length_a   1.000
_cell.length_b   1.000
_cell.length_c   1.000
_cell.angle_alpha   90.00
_cell.angle_beta   90.00
_cell.angle_gamma   90.00
#
_symmetry.space_group_name_H-M   'P 1'
#
loop_
_entity.id
_entity.type
_entity.pdbx_description
1 polymer ?
#
loop_
_entity_poly.entity_id
_entity_poly.type
_entity_poly.pdbx_seq_one_letter_code
_entity_poly.pdbx_strand_id
1 'polypeptide(L)'
;MPNRRSPPGPHHLLALALAAALTAPAAPARAEACAATESQALPEALPMRDFAARLGERIDACAADARRPDAERFCAEHGLECGAGRVRDYVRVRTLFEMTRDGGPFRLRWSITDRNPTAWHIWAAWRQSPPLASSAGPSATAECDELSALFAGLARRLDVRGVGLFWPTWNHTIAAWDVAPSVRVLVPTSQIFLSCDATFDRTTFLPSKQRVVYELRPTDALDSVPVPRPLATFLLEQVAHYAGASLDVLAMIRTHRALRYGSSVPASCGEGAAAAAKALRARPLSPADRRALARYGATELGLAAPSAEATLAQIAALSPRPGRDG
;
A
#
# COMPACT_ATOMS: atom_id res chain seq x y z
N MET A 1 -48.90 -53.29 49.71
CA MET A 1 -48.46 -54.71 49.68
C MET A 1 -48.02 -55.07 48.26
N PRO A 2 -47.08 -56.00 48.10
CA PRO A 2 -45.84 -55.88 47.29
C PRO A 2 -46.06 -56.34 45.82
N ASN A 3 -45.19 -56.03 44.85
CA ASN A 3 -44.02 -56.87 44.62
C ASN A 3 -42.91 -56.24 43.77
N ARG A 4 -41.69 -56.49 44.25
CA ARG A 4 -40.38 -56.21 43.65
C ARG A 4 -40.20 -56.95 42.33
N ARG A 5 -39.41 -56.36 41.41
CA ARG A 5 -38.31 -57.01 40.67
C ARG A 5 -37.40 -55.95 40.06
N SER A 6 -36.13 -55.95 40.47
CA SER A 6 -34.96 -55.37 39.77
C SER A 6 -34.04 -56.54 39.38
N PRO A 7 -32.92 -56.37 38.63
CA PRO A 7 -32.60 -55.50 37.47
C PRO A 7 -32.08 -56.35 36.28
N PRO A 8 -31.55 -55.74 35.20
CA PRO A 8 -30.10 -55.90 34.99
C PRO A 8 -29.40 -54.59 34.60
N GLY A 9 -28.10 -54.54 34.90
CA GLY A 9 -27.21 -53.41 34.68
C GLY A 9 -26.68 -53.31 33.23
N PRO A 10 -25.43 -52.83 33.07
CA PRO A 10 -25.18 -51.53 32.44
C PRO A 10 -24.75 -51.68 30.99
N HIS A 11 -25.43 -50.99 30.07
CA HIS A 11 -24.88 -50.74 28.75
C HIS A 11 -24.10 -49.42 28.79
N HIS A 12 -22.78 -49.57 28.78
CA HIS A 12 -21.81 -48.54 28.46
C HIS A 12 -22.18 -47.89 27.12
N LEU A 13 -22.86 -46.75 27.16
CA LEU A 13 -22.93 -45.85 26.02
C LEU A 13 -21.71 -44.94 26.05
N LEU A 14 -20.77 -45.36 25.22
CA LEU A 14 -19.56 -44.67 24.82
C LEU A 14 -19.92 -43.23 24.39
N ALA A 15 -19.52 -42.24 25.19
CA ALA A 15 -19.55 -40.85 24.79
C ALA A 15 -18.46 -40.62 23.73
N LEU A 16 -18.83 -40.62 22.45
CA LEU A 16 -17.99 -40.06 21.41
C LEU A 16 -17.95 -38.54 21.59
N ALA A 17 -16.89 -38.05 22.21
CA ALA A 17 -16.48 -36.66 22.08
C ALA A 17 -16.06 -36.42 20.63
N LEU A 18 -16.94 -35.82 19.82
CA LEU A 18 -16.52 -35.21 18.57
C LEU A 18 -15.66 -34.00 18.93
N ALA A 19 -14.34 -34.18 18.85
CA ALA A 19 -13.39 -33.09 18.84
C ALA A 19 -13.70 -32.19 17.64
N ALA A 20 -14.17 -30.98 17.91
CA ALA A 20 -14.22 -29.91 16.93
C ALA A 20 -12.77 -29.63 16.49
N ALA A 21 -12.39 -30.13 15.32
CA ALA A 21 -11.17 -29.73 14.66
C ALA A 21 -11.28 -28.23 14.30
N LEU A 22 -10.72 -27.38 15.15
CA LEU A 22 -10.38 -26.00 14.81
C LEU A 22 -9.27 -26.05 13.75
N THR A 23 -9.64 -26.15 12.48
CA THR A 23 -8.72 -25.98 11.36
C THR A 23 -8.68 -24.52 10.91
N ALA A 24 -7.70 -23.78 11.44
CA ALA A 24 -7.06 -22.67 10.74
C ALA A 24 -5.58 -22.66 11.15
N PRO A 25 -4.63 -22.44 10.22
CA PRO A 25 -4.70 -21.32 9.28
C PRO A 25 -4.39 -21.64 7.81
N ALA A 26 -5.15 -21.00 6.91
CA ALA A 26 -4.91 -20.90 5.46
C ALA A 26 -3.76 -19.92 5.11
N ALA A 27 -2.70 -19.86 5.93
CA ALA A 27 -1.58 -18.92 5.77
C ALA A 27 -0.48 -19.34 4.76
N PRO A 28 -0.13 -20.63 4.56
CA PRO A 28 0.96 -20.97 3.64
C PRO A 28 0.57 -20.76 2.16
N ALA A 29 -0.69 -21.05 1.79
CA ALA A 29 -1.16 -20.97 0.42
C ALA A 29 -1.11 -19.55 -0.19
N ARG A 30 -1.23 -18.49 0.63
CA ARG A 30 -1.27 -17.09 0.14
C ARG A 30 0.12 -16.44 0.05
N ALA A 31 1.02 -16.76 0.99
CA ALA A 31 2.42 -16.35 0.86
C ALA A 31 3.07 -17.03 -0.36
N GLU A 32 2.74 -18.30 -0.61
CA GLU A 32 3.08 -19.00 -1.84
C GLU A 32 2.39 -18.38 -3.07
N ALA A 33 1.13 -17.93 -2.97
CA ALA A 33 0.45 -17.25 -4.08
C ALA A 33 1.12 -15.92 -4.48
N CYS A 34 1.58 -15.12 -3.51
CA CYS A 34 2.31 -13.88 -3.79
C CYS A 34 3.61 -14.15 -4.56
N ALA A 35 4.36 -15.18 -4.16
CA ALA A 35 5.59 -15.62 -4.83
C ALA A 35 5.33 -16.33 -6.17
N ALA A 36 4.29 -17.16 -6.28
CA ALA A 36 3.95 -17.89 -7.50
C ALA A 36 3.51 -16.95 -8.64
N THR A 37 2.87 -15.83 -8.30
CA THR A 37 2.48 -14.82 -9.29
C THR A 37 3.71 -14.11 -9.89
N GLU A 38 4.85 -14.08 -9.18
CA GLU A 38 6.11 -13.47 -9.63
C GLU A 38 6.74 -14.21 -10.83
N SER A 39 6.43 -15.50 -11.01
CA SER A 39 7.05 -16.39 -11.99
C SER A 39 6.41 -16.38 -13.39
N GLN A 40 5.30 -15.64 -13.60
CA GLN A 40 4.65 -15.59 -14.91
C GLN A 40 5.42 -14.69 -15.88
N ALA A 41 5.88 -15.25 -17.00
CA ALA A 41 6.46 -14.49 -18.10
C ALA A 41 5.44 -13.49 -18.66
N LEU A 42 5.80 -12.21 -18.68
CA LEU A 42 4.98 -11.15 -19.25
C LEU A 42 5.23 -11.01 -20.77
N PRO A 43 4.22 -10.66 -21.58
CA PRO A 43 4.43 -10.29 -22.98
C PRO A 43 5.26 -9.01 -23.09
N GLU A 44 5.69 -8.65 -24.30
CA GLU A 44 6.56 -7.47 -24.54
C GLU A 44 5.88 -6.15 -24.14
N ALA A 45 4.57 -6.08 -24.31
CA ALA A 45 3.73 -5.04 -23.75
C ALA A 45 2.37 -5.63 -23.35
N LEU A 46 1.77 -5.06 -22.32
CA LEU A 46 0.41 -5.38 -21.88
C LEU A 46 -0.49 -4.18 -22.16
N PRO A 47 -1.72 -4.36 -22.68
CA PRO A 47 -2.74 -3.33 -22.60
C PRO A 47 -2.92 -2.87 -21.15
N MET A 48 -3.14 -1.58 -20.93
CA MET A 48 -3.36 -0.99 -19.59
C MET A 48 -4.44 -1.76 -18.80
N ARG A 49 -5.51 -2.24 -19.47
CA ARG A 49 -6.54 -3.07 -18.83
C ARG A 49 -5.96 -4.35 -18.21
N ASP A 50 -5.11 -5.04 -18.95
CA ASP A 50 -4.57 -6.35 -18.56
C ASP A 50 -3.48 -6.17 -17.49
N PHE A 51 -2.71 -5.09 -17.60
CA PHE A 51 -1.81 -4.67 -16.53
C PHE A 51 -2.57 -4.37 -15.24
N ALA A 52 -3.67 -3.61 -15.30
CA ALA A 52 -4.45 -3.27 -14.11
C ALA A 52 -5.10 -4.51 -13.48
N ALA A 53 -5.61 -5.44 -14.27
CA ALA A 53 -6.11 -6.73 -13.79
C ALA A 53 -5.01 -7.50 -13.02
N ARG A 54 -3.82 -7.65 -13.62
CA ARG A 54 -2.67 -8.30 -12.97
C ARG A 54 -2.20 -7.58 -11.71
N LEU A 55 -2.25 -6.24 -11.71
CA LEU A 55 -1.94 -5.43 -10.53
C LEU A 55 -2.93 -5.71 -9.39
N GLY A 56 -4.23 -5.76 -9.70
CA GLY A 56 -5.27 -6.11 -8.74
C GLY A 56 -5.08 -7.51 -8.16
N GLU A 57 -4.86 -8.52 -9.01
CA GLU A 57 -4.56 -9.88 -8.59
C GLU A 57 -3.32 -9.95 -7.69
N ARG A 58 -2.25 -9.24 -8.04
CA ARG A 58 -1.02 -9.21 -7.26
C ARG A 58 -1.23 -8.56 -5.89
N ILE A 59 -1.99 -7.47 -5.82
CA ILE A 59 -2.33 -6.82 -4.55
C ILE A 59 -3.16 -7.78 -3.68
N ASP A 60 -4.20 -8.40 -4.23
CA ASP A 60 -5.06 -9.32 -3.50
C ASP A 60 -4.25 -10.52 -2.96
N ALA A 61 -3.30 -11.04 -3.74
CA ALA A 61 -2.43 -12.13 -3.32
C ALA A 61 -1.42 -11.73 -2.22
N CYS A 62 -0.83 -10.53 -2.33
CA CYS A 62 0.29 -10.13 -1.48
C CYS A 62 -0.09 -9.31 -0.23
N ALA A 63 -1.22 -8.60 -0.26
CA ALA A 63 -1.61 -7.65 0.79
C ALA A 63 -2.81 -8.09 1.63
N ALA A 64 -3.68 -8.96 1.12
CA ALA A 64 -4.99 -9.23 1.75
C ALA A 64 -4.89 -9.66 3.21
N ASP A 65 -3.97 -10.57 3.54
CA ASP A 65 -3.83 -11.05 4.93
C ASP A 65 -3.19 -9.99 5.83
N ALA A 66 -2.18 -9.27 5.32
CA ALA A 66 -1.49 -8.22 6.06
C ALA A 66 -2.39 -7.01 6.36
N ARG A 67 -3.39 -6.74 5.51
CA ARG A 67 -4.27 -5.57 5.60
C ARG A 67 -5.66 -5.87 6.13
N ARG A 68 -6.06 -7.13 6.25
CA ARG A 68 -7.38 -7.49 6.80
C ARG A 68 -7.63 -6.90 8.19
N PRO A 69 -6.70 -6.96 9.17
CA PRO A 69 -6.92 -6.34 10.47
C PRO A 69 -7.11 -4.83 10.38
N ASP A 70 -6.44 -4.16 9.43
CA ASP A 70 -6.58 -2.72 9.19
C ASP A 70 -7.95 -2.39 8.59
N ALA A 71 -8.43 -3.23 7.66
CA ALA A 71 -9.75 -3.09 7.05
C ALA A 71 -10.89 -3.27 8.06
N GLU A 72 -10.74 -4.24 8.98
CA GLU A 72 -11.71 -4.50 10.05
C GLU A 72 -11.79 -3.33 11.03
N ARG A 73 -10.63 -2.78 11.44
CA ARG A 73 -10.61 -1.56 12.27
C ARG A 73 -11.21 -0.38 11.55
N PHE A 74 -10.87 -0.16 10.28
CA PHE A 74 -11.45 0.90 9.46
C PHE A 74 -12.98 0.79 9.41
N CYS A 75 -13.52 -0.41 9.17
CA CYS A 75 -14.97 -0.59 9.14
C CYS A 75 -15.61 -0.30 10.51
N ALA A 76 -14.98 -0.74 11.61
CA ALA A 76 -15.46 -0.46 12.96
C ALA A 76 -15.43 1.04 13.30
N GLU A 77 -14.32 1.73 12.98
CA GLU A 77 -14.15 3.18 13.22
C GLU A 77 -15.21 4.01 12.47
N HIS A 78 -15.66 3.56 11.30
CA HIS A 78 -16.64 4.26 10.46
C HIS A 78 -18.06 3.70 10.51
N GLY A 79 -18.34 2.71 11.36
CA GLY A 79 -19.67 2.08 11.45
C GLY A 79 -20.13 1.40 10.16
N LEU A 80 -19.19 0.83 9.38
CA LEU A 80 -19.45 0.16 8.11
C LEU A 80 -19.54 -1.36 8.28
N GLU A 81 -20.35 -2.03 7.45
CA GLU A 81 -20.36 -3.49 7.40
C GLU A 81 -19.06 -4.06 6.80
N CYS A 82 -18.33 -4.91 7.51
CA CYS A 82 -17.04 -5.43 7.04
C CYS A 82 -17.18 -6.67 6.13
N GLY A 83 -17.95 -6.56 5.04
CA GLY A 83 -18.12 -7.65 4.07
C GLY A 83 -16.87 -7.88 3.19
N ALA A 84 -16.78 -9.05 2.55
CA ALA A 84 -15.63 -9.43 1.72
C ALA A 84 -15.27 -8.41 0.62
N GLY A 85 -16.29 -7.82 -0.03
CA GLY A 85 -16.10 -6.76 -1.02
C GLY A 85 -15.47 -5.50 -0.42
N ARG A 86 -15.93 -5.05 0.76
CA ARG A 86 -15.40 -3.85 1.43
C ARG A 86 -13.97 -4.06 1.92
N VAL A 87 -13.67 -5.25 2.45
CA VAL A 87 -12.30 -5.62 2.81
C VAL A 87 -11.39 -5.58 1.57
N ARG A 88 -11.82 -6.17 0.45
CA ARG A 88 -11.05 -6.15 -0.80
C ARG A 88 -10.78 -4.72 -1.28
N ASP A 89 -11.81 -3.88 -1.30
CA ASP A 89 -11.67 -2.49 -1.74
C ASP A 89 -10.70 -1.73 -0.82
N TYR A 90 -10.83 -1.88 0.52
CA TYR A 90 -9.88 -1.29 1.47
C TYR A 90 -8.44 -1.76 1.21
N VAL A 91 -8.22 -3.08 1.04
CA VAL A 91 -6.90 -3.65 0.77
C VAL A 91 -6.28 -3.02 -0.48
N ARG A 92 -7.06 -2.93 -1.57
CA ARG A 92 -6.61 -2.36 -2.85
C ARG A 92 -6.28 -0.88 -2.72
N VAL A 93 -7.20 -0.09 -2.16
CA VAL A 93 -7.02 1.35 -1.98
C VAL A 93 -5.83 1.64 -1.05
N ARG A 94 -5.76 0.99 0.12
CA ARG A 94 -4.67 1.23 1.06
C ARG A 94 -3.32 0.84 0.47
N THR A 95 -3.26 -0.28 -0.24
CA THR A 95 -2.02 -0.72 -0.89
C THR A 95 -1.60 0.24 -1.98
N LEU A 96 -2.52 0.64 -2.89
CA LEU A 96 -2.22 1.61 -3.93
C LEU A 96 -1.73 2.93 -3.34
N PHE A 97 -2.35 3.41 -2.25
CA PHE A 97 -1.90 4.61 -1.55
C PHE A 97 -0.43 4.50 -1.13
N GLU A 98 -0.03 3.39 -0.49
CA GLU A 98 1.37 3.20 -0.11
C GLU A 98 2.28 3.11 -1.34
N MET A 99 1.85 2.45 -2.40
CA MET A 99 2.63 2.29 -3.64
C MET A 99 2.87 3.63 -4.35
N THR A 100 1.83 4.45 -4.50
CA THR A 100 1.83 5.62 -5.39
C THR A 100 2.12 6.95 -4.69
N ARG A 101 2.12 7.01 -3.36
CA ARG A 101 2.42 8.27 -2.66
C ARG A 101 3.88 8.69 -2.83
N ASP A 102 4.18 9.96 -2.56
CA ASP A 102 5.53 10.50 -2.54
C ASP A 102 6.45 9.68 -1.61
N GLY A 103 7.56 9.21 -2.19
CA GLY A 103 8.48 8.28 -1.56
C GLY A 103 7.93 6.85 -1.42
N GLY A 104 6.79 6.50 -2.01
CA GLY A 104 6.25 5.13 -2.01
C GLY A 104 7.08 4.15 -2.87
N PRO A 105 6.82 2.84 -2.80
CA PRO A 105 7.53 1.82 -3.58
C PRO A 105 7.54 2.01 -5.11
N PHE A 106 6.57 2.71 -5.71
CA PHE A 106 6.67 3.08 -7.13
C PHE A 106 7.75 4.14 -7.39
N ARG A 107 8.44 4.62 -6.35
CA ARG A 107 9.58 5.56 -6.37
C ARG A 107 9.23 6.92 -6.97
N LEU A 108 8.02 7.41 -6.70
CA LEU A 108 7.62 8.74 -7.12
C LEU A 108 8.21 9.80 -6.21
N ARG A 109 8.66 10.90 -6.80
CA ARG A 109 9.13 12.10 -6.08
C ARG A 109 8.10 13.20 -6.24
N TRP A 110 7.70 13.81 -5.13
CA TRP A 110 6.97 15.05 -5.16
C TRP A 110 7.87 16.23 -5.54
N SER A 111 7.44 17.04 -6.50
CA SER A 111 7.99 18.37 -6.80
C SER A 111 6.93 19.19 -7.54
N ILE A 112 7.06 20.51 -7.53
CA ILE A 112 6.18 21.40 -8.28
C ILE A 112 6.39 21.15 -9.78
N THR A 113 5.31 20.89 -10.50
CA THR A 113 5.37 20.69 -11.96
C THR A 113 4.58 21.73 -12.73
N ASP A 114 3.64 22.43 -12.08
CA ASP A 114 2.73 23.41 -12.69
C ASP A 114 1.94 22.83 -13.89
N ARG A 115 1.58 21.54 -13.80
CA ARG A 115 0.84 20.81 -14.86
C ARG A 115 -0.62 20.59 -14.48
N ASN A 116 -1.40 20.13 -15.45
CA ASN A 116 -2.79 19.72 -15.21
C ASN A 116 -2.88 18.45 -14.34
N PRO A 117 -3.94 18.32 -13.52
CA PRO A 117 -4.13 17.24 -12.55
C PRO A 117 -4.45 15.90 -13.22
N THR A 118 -3.44 15.26 -13.79
CA THR A 118 -3.54 14.03 -14.61
C THR A 118 -2.37 13.10 -14.35
N ALA A 119 -2.58 11.79 -14.47
CA ALA A 119 -1.48 10.82 -14.38
C ALA A 119 -0.67 10.70 -15.69
N TRP A 120 -1.06 11.43 -16.74
CA TRP A 120 -0.54 11.26 -18.10
C TRP A 120 0.98 11.38 -18.17
N HIS A 121 1.55 12.41 -17.54
CA HIS A 121 3.00 12.66 -17.60
C HIS A 121 3.81 11.60 -16.86
N ILE A 122 3.28 11.04 -15.77
CA ILE A 122 3.90 9.92 -15.06
C ILE A 122 3.95 8.70 -15.99
N TRP A 123 2.82 8.35 -16.60
CA TRP A 123 2.76 7.23 -17.54
C TRP A 123 3.64 7.45 -18.78
N ALA A 124 3.68 8.67 -19.31
CA ALA A 124 4.53 9.02 -20.45
C ALA A 124 6.02 8.87 -20.09
N ALA A 125 6.45 9.40 -18.93
CA ALA A 125 7.82 9.28 -18.44
C ALA A 125 8.22 7.82 -18.24
N TRP A 126 7.37 7.02 -17.60
CA TRP A 126 7.62 5.59 -17.39
C TRP A 126 7.64 4.78 -18.69
N ARG A 127 6.83 5.12 -19.69
CA ARG A 127 6.89 4.44 -21.00
C ARG A 127 8.14 4.81 -21.78
N GLN A 128 8.55 6.07 -21.71
CA GLN A 128 9.75 6.56 -22.40
C GLN A 128 11.03 6.00 -21.78
N SER A 129 11.08 5.94 -20.45
CA SER A 129 12.22 5.42 -19.70
C SER A 129 11.73 4.57 -18.54
N PRO A 130 11.43 3.28 -18.77
CA PRO A 130 11.01 2.37 -17.71
C PRO A 130 12.00 2.37 -16.54
N PRO A 131 11.52 2.37 -15.29
CA PRO A 131 12.39 2.47 -14.13
C PRO A 131 13.28 1.23 -14.00
N LEU A 132 14.57 1.44 -13.72
CA LEU A 132 15.51 0.34 -13.45
C LEU A 132 15.17 -0.36 -12.14
N ALA A 133 15.29 -1.68 -12.08
CA ALA A 133 15.04 -2.45 -10.85
C ALA A 133 15.88 -1.93 -9.66
N SER A 134 17.14 -1.56 -9.90
CA SER A 134 18.03 -0.90 -8.94
C SER A 134 18.31 0.54 -9.36
N SER A 135 17.99 1.50 -8.48
CA SER A 135 18.29 2.93 -8.65
C SER A 135 18.10 3.67 -7.33
N ALA A 136 19.01 4.60 -7.04
CA ALA A 136 18.90 5.54 -5.93
C ALA A 136 18.02 6.76 -6.24
N GLY A 137 17.58 6.93 -7.50
CA GLY A 137 16.75 8.04 -7.95
C GLY A 137 15.26 7.68 -8.07
N PRO A 138 14.39 8.70 -8.23
CA PRO A 138 12.98 8.48 -8.45
C PRO A 138 12.69 7.87 -9.83
N SER A 139 11.56 7.17 -9.95
CA SER A 139 11.05 6.63 -11.20
C SER A 139 10.35 7.69 -12.07
N ALA A 140 9.75 8.69 -11.43
CA ALA A 140 9.15 9.87 -12.04
C ALA A 140 9.00 10.97 -10.97
N THR A 141 8.89 12.22 -11.43
CA THR A 141 8.59 13.39 -10.60
C THR A 141 7.20 13.91 -10.96
N ALA A 142 6.40 14.21 -9.94
CA ALA A 142 5.01 14.63 -10.09
C ALA A 142 4.56 15.49 -8.92
N GLU A 143 3.58 16.36 -9.14
CA GLU A 143 2.97 17.17 -8.09
C GLU A 143 1.83 16.42 -7.36
N CYS A 144 1.28 17.00 -6.29
CA CYS A 144 0.26 16.38 -5.43
C CYS A 144 -1.01 15.95 -6.20
N ASP A 145 -1.38 16.70 -7.22
CA ASP A 145 -2.52 16.43 -8.07
C ASP A 145 -2.27 15.29 -9.06
N GLU A 146 -1.09 15.25 -9.70
CA GLU A 146 -0.65 14.16 -10.58
C GLU A 146 -0.50 12.83 -9.81
N LEU A 147 0.05 12.86 -8.58
CA LEU A 147 0.13 11.69 -7.69
C LEU A 147 -1.25 11.20 -7.27
N SER A 148 -2.15 12.12 -6.94
CA SER A 148 -3.54 11.81 -6.61
C SER A 148 -4.31 11.25 -7.80
N ALA A 149 -4.03 11.76 -9.00
CA ALA A 149 -4.61 11.27 -10.24
C ALA A 149 -4.12 9.85 -10.56
N LEU A 150 -2.82 9.56 -10.37
CA LEU A 150 -2.31 8.21 -10.55
C LEU A 150 -2.99 7.22 -9.60
N PHE A 151 -3.07 7.57 -8.31
CA PHE A 151 -3.74 6.76 -7.30
C PHE A 151 -5.20 6.48 -7.67
N ALA A 152 -5.98 7.53 -7.95
CA ALA A 152 -7.40 7.39 -8.23
C ALA A 152 -7.65 6.65 -9.54
N GLY A 153 -6.82 6.89 -10.56
CA GLY A 153 -6.88 6.20 -11.84
C GLY A 153 -6.61 4.70 -11.71
N LEU A 154 -5.64 4.30 -10.88
CA LEU A 154 -5.37 2.89 -10.61
C LEU A 154 -6.50 2.27 -9.78
N ALA A 155 -6.95 2.92 -8.70
CA ALA A 155 -8.00 2.38 -7.84
C ALA A 155 -9.29 2.08 -8.62
N ARG A 156 -9.70 2.97 -9.52
CA ARG A 156 -10.86 2.77 -10.40
C ARG A 156 -10.69 1.60 -11.37
N ARG A 157 -9.49 1.41 -11.93
CA ARG A 157 -9.19 0.25 -12.80
C ARG A 157 -9.13 -1.07 -12.03
N LEU A 158 -9.00 -1.00 -10.71
CA LEU A 158 -9.12 -2.13 -9.79
C LEU A 158 -10.56 -2.25 -9.24
N ASP A 159 -11.56 -1.76 -9.98
CA ASP A 159 -13.00 -1.78 -9.68
C ASP A 159 -13.41 -1.10 -8.36
N VAL A 160 -12.55 -0.25 -7.78
CA VAL A 160 -12.93 0.54 -6.62
C VAL A 160 -13.70 1.79 -7.08
N ARG A 161 -14.95 1.88 -6.65
CA ARG A 161 -15.84 3.01 -6.97
C ARG A 161 -15.68 4.17 -5.99
N GLY A 162 -16.13 5.35 -6.40
CA GLY A 162 -16.15 6.54 -5.54
C GLY A 162 -14.78 7.17 -5.29
N VAL A 163 -13.77 6.82 -6.08
CA VAL A 163 -12.40 7.38 -5.95
C VAL A 163 -12.18 8.48 -6.99
N GLY A 164 -11.63 9.62 -6.56
CA GLY A 164 -11.29 10.73 -7.43
C GLY A 164 -10.49 11.83 -6.73
N LEU A 165 -10.52 13.03 -7.29
CA LEU A 165 -9.75 14.18 -6.81
C LEU A 165 -10.56 15.07 -5.85
N PHE A 166 -9.84 15.66 -4.89
CA PHE A 166 -10.37 16.51 -3.84
C PHE A 166 -9.44 17.70 -3.57
N TRP A 167 -9.98 18.91 -3.55
CA TRP A 167 -9.25 20.15 -3.25
C TRP A 167 -9.56 20.62 -1.83
N PRO A 168 -8.78 20.18 -0.81
CA PRO A 168 -8.99 20.63 0.55
C PRO A 168 -8.65 22.11 0.73
N THR A 169 -7.77 22.63 -0.12
CA THR A 169 -7.33 24.03 -0.19
C THR A 169 -7.16 24.44 -1.66
N TRP A 170 -6.94 25.73 -1.90
CA TRP A 170 -6.76 26.26 -3.26
C TRP A 170 -5.45 25.82 -3.94
N ASN A 171 -4.44 25.46 -3.15
CA ASN A 171 -3.07 25.14 -3.59
C ASN A 171 -2.67 23.68 -3.32
N HIS A 172 -3.62 22.82 -2.99
CA HIS A 172 -3.32 21.43 -2.72
C HIS A 172 -4.45 20.56 -3.23
N THR A 173 -4.09 19.49 -3.94
CA THR A 173 -5.00 18.46 -4.43
C THR A 173 -4.61 17.14 -3.78
N ILE A 174 -5.60 16.43 -3.27
CA ILE A 174 -5.46 15.07 -2.78
C ILE A 174 -6.43 14.15 -3.52
N ALA A 175 -6.34 12.85 -3.29
CA ALA A 175 -7.41 11.94 -3.65
C ALA A 175 -8.42 11.81 -2.50
N ALA A 176 -9.64 11.41 -2.83
CA ALA A 176 -10.66 11.02 -1.87
C ALA A 176 -11.36 9.75 -2.33
N TRP A 177 -11.90 9.01 -1.37
CA TRP A 177 -12.69 7.80 -1.60
C TRP A 177 -14.01 7.86 -0.83
N ASP A 178 -15.11 7.95 -1.56
CA ASP A 178 -16.47 7.86 -1.03
C ASP A 178 -16.85 6.39 -0.86
N VAL A 179 -16.66 5.89 0.37
CA VAL A 179 -16.90 4.49 0.74
C VAL A 179 -18.39 4.22 0.94
N ALA A 180 -19.09 5.22 1.46
CA ALA A 180 -20.52 5.24 1.70
C ALA A 180 -21.01 6.71 1.68
N PRO A 181 -22.33 6.98 1.59
CA PRO A 181 -22.85 8.35 1.47
C PRO A 181 -22.37 9.36 2.53
N SER A 182 -22.05 8.88 3.73
CA SER A 182 -21.55 9.70 4.86
C SER A 182 -20.09 9.42 5.23
N VAL A 183 -19.39 8.54 4.50
CA VAL A 183 -18.03 8.13 4.82
C VAL A 183 -17.13 8.44 3.64
N ARG A 184 -16.36 9.52 3.79
CA ARG A 184 -15.35 9.96 2.84
C ARG A 184 -13.97 9.85 3.48
N VAL A 185 -13.13 9.04 2.85
CA VAL A 185 -11.72 8.92 3.20
C VAL A 185 -10.91 9.94 2.41
N LEU A 186 -10.08 10.71 3.11
CA LEU A 186 -9.13 11.64 2.48
C LEU A 186 -7.75 10.99 2.34
N VAL A 187 -7.15 11.11 1.16
CA VAL A 187 -5.94 10.36 0.77
C VAL A 187 -4.84 11.31 0.31
N PRO A 188 -4.02 11.83 1.25
CA PRO A 188 -2.92 12.74 0.92
C PRO A 188 -1.73 11.98 0.31
N THR A 189 -1.62 11.99 -1.03
CA THR A 189 -0.57 11.28 -1.77
C THR A 189 0.82 11.93 -1.68
N SER A 190 0.95 13.07 -1.00
CA SER A 190 2.21 13.75 -0.71
C SER A 190 2.22 14.30 0.72
N GLN A 191 3.39 14.61 1.28
CA GLN A 191 3.51 15.18 2.64
C GLN A 191 3.64 16.72 2.66
N ILE A 192 3.55 17.38 1.51
CA ILE A 192 3.58 18.84 1.46
C ILE A 192 2.42 19.43 2.27
N PHE A 193 2.68 20.46 3.07
CA PHE A 193 1.71 21.14 3.95
C PHE A 193 1.07 20.27 5.04
N LEU A 194 1.65 19.09 5.32
CA LEU A 194 1.10 18.12 6.26
C LEU A 194 2.10 17.73 7.35
N SER A 195 1.59 17.38 8.53
CA SER A 195 2.40 16.79 9.61
C SER A 195 2.88 15.39 9.23
N CYS A 196 3.89 14.87 9.92
CA CYS A 196 4.42 13.52 9.66
C CYS A 196 3.40 12.40 9.86
N ASP A 197 2.40 12.63 10.72
CA ASP A 197 1.35 11.65 11.04
C ASP A 197 0.20 11.66 10.03
N ALA A 198 0.13 12.69 9.18
CA ALA A 198 -0.91 12.78 8.17
C ALA A 198 -0.75 11.66 7.12
N THR A 199 -1.79 10.86 6.97
CA THR A 199 -1.80 9.66 6.14
C THR A 199 -3.22 9.34 5.67
N PHE A 200 -3.39 8.17 5.04
CA PHE A 200 -4.69 7.66 4.61
C PHE A 200 -5.71 7.71 5.74
N ASP A 201 -6.82 8.42 5.49
CA ASP A 201 -7.95 8.58 6.42
C ASP A 201 -7.62 9.27 7.75
N ARG A 202 -6.40 9.80 7.89
CA ARG A 202 -5.95 10.51 9.10
C ARG A 202 -5.22 11.75 8.66
N THR A 203 -5.96 12.84 8.53
CA THR A 203 -5.42 14.14 8.09
C THR A 203 -6.16 15.27 8.79
N THR A 204 -5.60 16.47 8.76
CA THR A 204 -6.21 17.70 9.27
C THR A 204 -7.24 18.28 8.29
N PHE A 205 -7.32 17.76 7.07
CA PHE A 205 -8.31 18.19 6.10
C PHE A 205 -9.73 17.78 6.50
N LEU A 206 -10.69 18.64 6.21
CA LEU A 206 -12.10 18.42 6.53
C LEU A 206 -12.83 17.90 5.28
N PRO A 207 -13.48 16.71 5.33
CA PRO A 207 -14.20 16.15 4.19
C PRO A 207 -15.33 17.03 3.65
N SER A 208 -15.84 17.94 4.49
CA SER A 208 -16.92 18.88 4.16
C SER A 208 -16.48 20.07 3.30
N LYS A 209 -15.17 20.28 3.10
CA LYS A 209 -14.64 21.43 2.32
C LYS A 209 -15.02 21.40 0.84
N GLN A 210 -15.25 20.22 0.30
CA GLN A 210 -15.70 20.02 -1.07
C GLN A 210 -16.77 18.94 -1.07
N ARG A 211 -17.92 19.19 -1.70
CA ARG A 211 -19.05 18.23 -1.71
C ARG A 211 -18.81 17.07 -2.68
N VAL A 212 -18.34 17.38 -3.87
CA VAL A 212 -18.18 16.43 -4.98
C VAL A 212 -16.77 15.86 -4.98
N VAL A 213 -16.58 14.56 -5.20
CA VAL A 213 -15.27 14.01 -5.58
C VAL A 213 -15.20 14.05 -7.10
N TYR A 214 -14.18 14.73 -7.66
CA TYR A 214 -14.09 14.86 -9.10
C TYR A 214 -13.49 13.61 -9.71
N GLU A 215 -14.26 12.96 -10.57
CA GLU A 215 -13.77 11.82 -11.32
C GLU A 215 -12.72 12.26 -12.34
N LEU A 216 -11.62 11.49 -12.42
CA LEU A 216 -10.65 11.64 -13.49
C LEU A 216 -11.29 11.34 -14.84
N ARG A 217 -10.90 12.13 -15.85
CA ARG A 217 -11.31 11.86 -17.23
C ARG A 217 -10.67 10.57 -17.73
N PRO A 218 -11.32 9.80 -18.63
CA PRO A 218 -10.78 8.55 -19.18
C PRO A 218 -9.43 8.67 -19.91
N THR A 219 -8.96 9.90 -20.18
CA THR A 219 -7.81 10.21 -21.01
C THR A 219 -6.44 9.94 -20.37
N ASP A 220 -6.37 9.70 -19.06
CA ASP A 220 -5.08 9.58 -18.36
C ASP A 220 -4.28 8.31 -18.75
N ALA A 221 -4.97 7.27 -19.23
CA ALA A 221 -4.41 6.14 -19.98
C ALA A 221 -5.55 5.26 -20.53
N LEU A 222 -5.82 5.29 -21.83
CA LEU A 222 -6.85 4.41 -22.40
C LEU A 222 -6.50 2.93 -22.14
N ASP A 223 -7.51 2.08 -22.01
CA ASP A 223 -7.35 0.64 -21.74
C ASP A 223 -6.44 -0.09 -22.75
N SER A 224 -6.40 0.43 -23.98
CA SER A 224 -5.58 -0.07 -25.07
C SER A 224 -4.13 0.44 -25.04
N VAL A 225 -3.80 1.44 -24.22
CA VAL A 225 -2.44 1.99 -24.14
C VAL A 225 -1.48 0.88 -23.69
N PRO A 226 -0.39 0.62 -24.42
CA PRO A 226 0.56 -0.40 -24.05
C PRO A 226 1.39 0.04 -22.84
N VAL A 227 1.52 -0.86 -21.87
CA VAL A 227 2.47 -0.82 -20.75
C VAL A 227 3.64 -1.73 -21.13
N PRO A 228 4.84 -1.18 -21.40
CA PRO A 228 6.00 -1.98 -21.77
C PRO A 228 6.36 -3.00 -20.67
N ARG A 229 6.85 -4.18 -21.08
CA ARG A 229 7.27 -5.26 -20.17
C ARG A 229 8.15 -4.77 -19.02
N PRO A 230 9.23 -3.98 -19.25
CA PRO A 230 10.09 -3.55 -18.15
C PRO A 230 9.34 -2.71 -17.11
N LEU A 231 8.38 -1.88 -17.54
CA LEU A 231 7.55 -1.09 -16.65
C LEU A 231 6.56 -1.96 -15.87
N ALA A 232 5.88 -2.88 -16.56
CA ALA A 232 4.94 -3.79 -15.91
C ALA A 232 5.66 -4.68 -14.88
N THR A 233 6.82 -5.24 -15.23
CA THR A 233 7.69 -6.01 -14.33
C THR A 233 8.06 -5.18 -13.11
N PHE A 234 8.58 -3.96 -13.33
CA PHE A 234 8.95 -3.07 -12.22
C PHE A 234 7.79 -2.85 -11.25
N LEU A 235 6.62 -2.42 -11.72
CA LEU A 235 5.48 -2.10 -10.85
C LEU A 235 4.94 -3.34 -10.12
N LEU A 236 4.86 -4.49 -10.79
CA LEU A 236 4.36 -5.73 -10.17
C LEU A 236 5.35 -6.30 -9.13
N GLU A 237 6.66 -6.18 -9.37
CA GLU A 237 7.70 -6.54 -8.38
C GLU A 237 7.62 -5.65 -7.13
N GLN A 238 7.38 -4.34 -7.29
CA GLN A 238 7.18 -3.47 -6.12
C GLN A 238 6.02 -3.96 -5.25
N VAL A 239 4.89 -4.36 -5.86
CA VAL A 239 3.78 -4.92 -5.10
C VAL A 239 4.17 -6.23 -4.40
N ALA A 240 4.86 -7.14 -5.09
CA ALA A 240 5.29 -8.41 -4.48
C ALA A 240 6.20 -8.22 -3.25
N HIS A 241 7.11 -7.26 -3.31
CA HIS A 241 8.06 -7.03 -2.21
C HIS A 241 7.48 -6.21 -1.06
N TYR A 242 6.59 -5.24 -1.33
CA TYR A 242 6.19 -4.24 -0.34
C TYR A 242 4.76 -4.38 0.16
N ALA A 243 3.83 -4.94 -0.62
CA ALA A 243 2.40 -4.85 -0.30
C ALA A 243 2.01 -5.55 1.00
N GLY A 244 2.70 -6.63 1.36
CA GLY A 244 2.50 -7.36 2.61
C GLY A 244 3.23 -6.80 3.83
N ALA A 245 4.12 -5.80 3.68
CA ALA A 245 4.86 -5.23 4.80
C ALA A 245 3.95 -4.46 5.76
N SER A 246 4.33 -4.31 7.02
CA SER A 246 3.62 -3.48 7.98
C SER A 246 3.59 -2.02 7.55
N LEU A 247 2.55 -1.30 7.95
CA LEU A 247 2.42 0.13 7.63
C LEU A 247 3.55 0.97 8.25
N ASP A 248 4.07 0.56 9.42
CA ASP A 248 5.24 1.21 10.06
C ASP A 248 6.48 1.13 9.16
N VAL A 249 6.77 -0.06 8.62
CA VAL A 249 7.93 -0.28 7.74
C VAL A 249 7.77 0.52 6.44
N LEU A 250 6.57 0.51 5.86
CA LEU A 250 6.29 1.28 4.64
C LEU A 250 6.42 2.78 4.88
N ALA A 251 5.87 3.30 5.98
CA ALA A 251 5.96 4.73 6.33
C ALA A 251 7.41 5.17 6.59
N MET A 252 8.20 4.33 7.26
CA MET A 252 9.61 4.58 7.52
C MET A 252 10.43 4.60 6.21
N ILE A 253 10.31 3.55 5.39
CA ILE A 253 11.00 3.48 4.09
C ILE A 253 10.58 4.68 3.23
N ARG A 254 9.29 5.00 3.19
CA ARG A 254 8.74 6.11 2.41
C ARG A 254 9.36 7.44 2.81
N THR A 255 9.40 7.73 4.10
CA THR A 255 9.96 8.98 4.60
C THR A 255 11.46 9.09 4.29
N HIS A 256 12.21 8.01 4.53
CA HIS A 256 13.64 7.96 4.17
C HIS A 256 13.86 8.17 2.66
N ARG A 257 13.05 7.52 1.82
CA ARG A 257 13.10 7.66 0.35
C ARG A 257 12.78 9.09 -0.10
N ALA A 258 11.70 9.68 0.39
CA ALA A 258 11.28 11.03 0.04
C ALA A 258 12.34 12.10 0.41
N LEU A 259 12.94 11.98 1.59
CA LEU A 259 14.04 12.87 2.01
C LEU A 259 15.26 12.74 1.09
N ARG A 260 15.63 11.52 0.69
CA ARG A 260 16.73 11.30 -0.27
C ARG A 260 16.44 11.86 -1.65
N TYR A 261 15.18 11.85 -2.08
CA TYR A 261 14.76 12.45 -3.34
C TYR A 261 14.68 13.98 -3.26
N GLY A 262 14.81 14.59 -2.09
CA GLY A 262 14.59 16.02 -1.90
C GLY A 262 13.13 16.41 -2.21
N SER A 263 12.18 15.56 -1.82
CA SER A 263 10.76 15.91 -1.77
C SER A 263 10.50 16.85 -0.58
N SER A 264 9.40 17.60 -0.63
CA SER A 264 8.98 18.47 0.47
C SER A 264 8.34 17.69 1.61
N VAL A 265 9.17 16.99 2.37
CA VAL A 265 8.83 16.34 3.64
C VAL A 265 9.51 17.10 4.78
N PRO A 266 8.80 17.45 5.87
CA PRO A 266 9.43 18.09 7.03
C PRO A 266 10.63 17.30 7.56
N ALA A 267 11.71 18.00 7.92
CA ALA A 267 12.94 17.36 8.42
C ALA A 267 12.68 16.52 9.69
N SER A 268 11.74 16.95 10.54
CA SER A 268 11.28 16.21 11.73
C SER A 268 10.72 14.81 11.41
N CYS A 269 10.19 14.59 10.21
CA CYS A 269 9.76 13.26 9.79
C CYS A 269 10.96 12.31 9.62
N GLY A 270 12.12 12.84 9.24
CA GLY A 270 13.37 12.07 9.16
C GLY A 270 13.83 11.55 10.51
N GLU A 271 13.72 12.38 11.55
CA GLU A 271 13.99 11.96 12.94
C GLU A 271 13.03 10.87 13.39
N GLY A 272 11.73 11.02 13.07
CA GLY A 272 10.72 9.99 13.31
C GLY A 272 11.03 8.67 12.59
N ALA A 273 11.47 8.73 11.33
CA ALA A 273 11.87 7.53 10.59
C ALA A 273 13.11 6.86 11.18
N ALA A 274 14.11 7.63 11.62
CA ALA A 274 15.30 7.10 12.29
C ALA A 274 14.95 6.46 13.65
N ALA A 275 14.05 7.07 14.42
CA ALA A 275 13.55 6.51 15.68
C ALA A 275 12.76 5.21 15.44
N ALA A 276 11.88 5.20 14.44
CA ALA A 276 11.14 4.00 14.03
C ALA A 276 12.09 2.87 13.62
N ALA A 277 13.17 3.17 12.87
CA ALA A 277 14.17 2.19 12.49
C ALA A 277 14.87 1.56 13.71
N LYS A 278 15.20 2.38 14.73
CA LYS A 278 15.77 1.88 15.99
C LYS A 278 14.80 0.98 16.74
N ALA A 279 13.53 1.38 16.84
CA ALA A 279 12.49 0.59 17.49
C ALA A 279 12.23 -0.75 16.76
N LEU A 280 12.22 -0.73 15.43
CA LEU A 280 12.04 -1.92 14.59
C LEU A 280 13.16 -2.96 14.79
N ARG A 281 14.41 -2.53 15.06
CA ARG A 281 15.52 -3.43 15.36
C ARG A 281 15.35 -4.18 16.68
N ALA A 282 14.54 -3.67 17.60
CA ALA A 282 14.30 -4.28 18.91
C ALA A 282 13.14 -5.27 18.92
N ARG A 283 12.41 -5.44 17.80
CA ARG A 283 11.25 -6.34 17.72
C ARG A 283 11.39 -7.39 16.61
N PRO A 284 10.77 -8.57 16.75
CA PRO A 284 10.67 -9.52 15.65
C PRO A 284 9.95 -8.92 14.44
N LEU A 285 10.55 -9.04 13.26
CA LEU A 285 9.95 -8.62 12.00
C LEU A 285 9.15 -9.76 11.37
N SER A 286 8.08 -9.43 10.65
CA SER A 286 7.40 -10.42 9.81
C SER A 286 8.28 -10.81 8.61
N PRO A 287 8.03 -11.95 7.95
CA PRO A 287 8.69 -12.27 6.68
C PRO A 287 8.50 -11.20 5.60
N ALA A 288 7.34 -10.54 5.57
CA ALA A 288 7.06 -9.49 4.60
C ALA A 288 7.85 -8.20 4.89
N ASP A 289 7.97 -7.81 6.16
CA ASP A 289 8.83 -6.68 6.56
C ASP A 289 10.29 -6.93 6.19
N ARG A 290 10.81 -8.14 6.46
CA ARG A 290 12.18 -8.52 6.09
C ARG A 290 12.40 -8.43 4.59
N ARG A 291 11.45 -8.92 3.77
CA ARG A 291 11.53 -8.82 2.30
C ARG A 291 11.54 -7.37 1.82
N ALA A 292 10.64 -6.52 2.34
CA ALA A 292 10.57 -5.12 1.96
C ALA A 292 11.85 -4.35 2.31
N LEU A 293 12.40 -4.58 3.51
CA LEU A 293 13.65 -3.96 3.94
C LEU A 293 14.84 -4.46 3.12
N ALA A 294 14.98 -5.78 2.93
CA ALA A 294 16.06 -6.33 2.11
C ALA A 294 16.01 -5.82 0.67
N ARG A 295 14.80 -5.73 0.07
CA ARG A 295 14.61 -5.13 -1.26
C ARG A 295 15.09 -3.69 -1.27
N TYR A 296 14.65 -2.87 -0.31
CA TYR A 296 15.06 -1.47 -0.22
C TYR A 296 16.59 -1.30 -0.08
N GLY A 297 17.18 -2.11 0.80
CA GLY A 297 18.63 -2.21 0.98
C GLY A 297 19.38 -2.52 -0.31
N ALA A 298 18.92 -3.54 -1.03
CA ALA A 298 19.56 -4.02 -2.25
C ALA A 298 19.45 -3.03 -3.41
N THR A 299 18.24 -2.50 -3.65
CA THR A 299 17.93 -1.81 -4.91
C THR A 299 18.04 -0.29 -4.83
N GLU A 300 18.03 0.29 -3.63
CA GLU A 300 18.01 1.76 -3.48
C GLU A 300 19.09 2.29 -2.54
N LEU A 301 19.54 1.48 -1.58
CA LEU A 301 20.67 1.83 -0.71
C LEU A 301 22.01 1.26 -1.22
N GLY A 302 21.99 0.29 -2.14
CA GLY A 302 23.19 -0.32 -2.70
C GLY A 302 24.00 -1.11 -1.68
N LEU A 303 23.34 -1.73 -0.70
CA LEU A 303 24.01 -2.52 0.33
C LEU A 303 24.59 -3.80 -0.30
N ALA A 304 25.89 -4.06 -0.06
CA ALA A 304 26.58 -5.24 -0.59
C ALA A 304 26.02 -6.57 -0.05
N ALA A 305 25.57 -6.58 1.21
CA ALA A 305 24.89 -7.69 1.86
C ALA A 305 23.53 -7.19 2.38
N PRO A 306 22.52 -7.10 1.51
CA PRO A 306 21.24 -6.51 1.88
C PRO A 306 20.49 -7.42 2.87
N SER A 307 20.27 -6.91 4.08
CA SER A 307 19.44 -7.54 5.10
C SER A 307 18.48 -6.52 5.72
N ALA A 308 17.50 -7.00 6.48
CA ALA A 308 16.60 -6.13 7.21
C ALA A 308 17.37 -5.28 8.23
N GLU A 309 18.31 -5.89 8.95
CA GLU A 309 19.14 -5.28 9.97
C GLU A 309 20.08 -4.22 9.37
N ALA A 310 20.74 -4.53 8.25
CA ALA A 310 21.63 -3.60 7.57
C ALA A 310 20.86 -2.39 7.02
N THR A 311 19.66 -2.63 6.47
CA THR A 311 18.77 -1.58 5.98
C THR A 311 18.30 -0.67 7.12
N LEU A 312 17.85 -1.25 8.23
CA LEU A 312 17.42 -0.48 9.41
C LEU A 312 18.58 0.31 10.01
N ALA A 313 19.80 -0.25 10.04
CA ALA A 313 20.98 0.47 10.49
C ALA A 313 21.29 1.69 9.60
N GLN A 314 21.19 1.54 8.28
CA GLN A 314 21.38 2.65 7.34
C GLN A 314 20.33 3.74 7.52
N ILE A 315 19.05 3.38 7.66
CA ILE A 315 17.96 4.35 7.89
C ILE A 315 18.15 5.07 9.23
N ALA A 316 18.50 4.34 10.30
CA ALA A 316 18.74 4.91 11.62
C ALA A 316 19.95 5.85 11.67
N ALA A 317 20.87 5.72 10.71
CA ALA A 317 22.07 6.55 10.58
C ALA A 317 21.82 7.86 9.80
N LEU A 318 20.61 8.09 9.25
CA LEU A 318 20.23 9.42 8.77
C LEU A 318 20.34 10.41 9.93
N SER A 319 21.46 11.13 9.98
CA SER A 319 21.55 12.35 10.76
C SER A 319 20.79 13.42 9.99
N PRO A 320 19.95 14.24 10.64
CA PRO A 320 19.49 15.46 10.01
C PRO A 320 20.75 16.22 9.60
N ARG A 321 20.94 16.46 8.29
CA ARG A 321 21.91 17.49 7.90
C ARG A 321 21.36 18.78 8.52
N PRO A 322 22.11 19.49 9.37
CA PRO A 322 21.68 20.81 9.81
C PRO A 322 21.41 21.61 8.54
N GLY A 323 20.16 22.05 8.39
CA GLY A 323 19.75 22.84 7.25
C GLY A 323 20.65 24.06 7.15
N ARG A 324 21.20 24.29 5.96
CA ARG A 324 21.48 25.67 5.57
C ARG A 324 20.11 26.28 5.34
N ASP A 325 19.68 27.11 6.29
CA ASP A 325 18.61 28.06 6.05
C ASP A 325 19.02 28.92 4.85
N GLY A 326 18.21 28.89 3.81
CA GLY A 326 18.33 29.69 2.59
C GLY A 326 16.94 30.08 2.13
#